data_AF-A0A2I8AA18-F1
#
_entry.id   AF-A0A2I8AA18-F1
#
_cell.length_a   1.000
_cell.length_b   1.000
_cell.length_c   1.000
_cell.angle_alpha   90.00
_cell.angle_beta   90.00
_cell.angle_gamma   90.00
#
_symmetry.space_group_name_H-M   'P 1'
#
loop_
_entity.id
_entity.type
_entity.pdbx_description
1 polymer ?
#
loop_
_entity_poly.entity_id
_entity_poly.type
_entity_poly.pdbx_seq_one_letter_code
_entity_poly.pdbx_strand_id
1 'polypeptide(L)'
;MFSNEFSPTQPVILGFDPGKDKCGVAIMGLDRQLHYHQVVPSPEAIATINILRQRFPVSLLVMGNQTTAKRWKQQLQQELVEPVNIVLVDERYSTLEARDRYWQMYPPQGLTKLIPEGMRQPPRPIDDIVAILLIERYLSRLTE
;
A
#
# COMPACT_ATOMS: atom_id res chain seq x y z
N MET A 1 0.83 -18.46 -22.12
CA MET A 1 1.12 -17.68 -20.91
C MET A 1 0.76 -16.24 -21.24
N PHE A 2 -0.43 -15.78 -20.86
CA PHE A 2 -0.79 -14.37 -21.06
C PHE A 2 -0.09 -13.58 -19.97
N SER A 3 0.93 -12.82 -20.36
CA SER A 3 1.42 -11.70 -19.56
C SER A 3 0.22 -10.79 -19.30
N ASN A 4 -0.21 -10.72 -18.04
CA ASN A 4 -1.31 -9.85 -17.63
C ASN A 4 -0.74 -8.43 -17.56
N GLU A 5 -0.51 -7.85 -18.74
CA GLU A 5 -0.08 -6.46 -18.86
C GLU A 5 -1.22 -5.57 -18.38
N PHE A 6 -0.89 -4.62 -17.52
CA PHE A 6 -1.81 -3.62 -17.02
C PHE A 6 -2.50 -2.92 -18.20
N SER A 7 -3.83 -3.05 -18.28
CA SER A 7 -4.63 -2.30 -19.26
C SER A 7 -4.99 -0.94 -18.67
N PRO A 8 -4.63 0.19 -19.31
CA PRO A 8 -4.84 1.54 -18.79
C PRO A 8 -6.33 1.91 -18.60
N THR A 9 -7.25 1.05 -19.02
CA THR A 9 -8.69 1.22 -18.87
C THR A 9 -9.26 0.56 -17.61
N GLN A 10 -8.50 -0.29 -16.92
CA GLN A 10 -9.00 -0.97 -15.72
C GLN A 10 -8.81 -0.07 -14.49
N PRO A 11 -9.88 0.25 -13.73
CA PRO A 11 -9.76 1.08 -12.53
C PRO A 11 -8.90 0.39 -11.48
N VAL A 12 -8.04 1.17 -10.83
CA VAL A 12 -7.18 0.69 -9.74
C VAL A 12 -7.49 1.41 -8.43
N ILE A 13 -7.05 0.79 -7.35
CA ILE A 13 -7.09 1.33 -6.00
C ILE A 13 -5.67 1.70 -5.58
N LEU A 14 -5.51 2.88 -5.00
CA LEU A 14 -4.26 3.30 -4.36
C LEU A 14 -4.35 3.03 -2.86
N GLY A 15 -3.44 2.21 -2.34
CA GLY A 15 -3.24 2.01 -0.91
C GLY A 15 -2.21 3.00 -0.38
N PHE A 16 -2.47 3.57 0.79
CA PHE A 16 -1.58 4.52 1.44
C PHE A 16 -1.50 4.26 2.95
N ASP A 17 -0.31 3.88 3.42
CA ASP A 17 0.00 3.75 4.84
C ASP A 17 0.82 4.98 5.29
N PRO A 18 0.18 5.97 5.95
CA PRO A 18 0.85 7.20 6.34
C PRO A 18 1.70 7.03 7.60
N GLY A 19 3.01 7.29 7.49
CA GLY A 19 3.90 7.39 8.64
C GLY A 19 4.47 8.79 8.85
N LYS A 20 5.18 8.95 9.99
CA LYS A 20 5.81 10.21 10.37
C LYS A 20 7.02 10.54 9.47
N ASP A 21 7.89 9.55 9.27
CA ASP A 21 9.16 9.73 8.54
C ASP A 21 9.11 9.14 7.12
N LYS A 22 8.31 8.08 6.94
CA LYS A 22 8.10 7.36 5.69
C LYS A 22 6.64 6.94 5.56
N CYS A 23 6.20 6.74 4.33
CA CYS A 23 4.86 6.24 4.00
C CYS A 23 4.95 5.06 3.03
N GLY A 24 4.03 4.14 3.15
CA GLY A 24 3.80 3.09 2.15
C GLY A 24 2.82 3.52 1.09
N VAL A 25 3.10 3.21 -0.17
CA VAL A 25 2.15 3.34 -1.28
C VAL A 25 2.05 2.03 -2.05
N ALA A 26 0.85 1.70 -2.52
CA ALA A 26 0.59 0.55 -3.38
C ALA A 26 -0.51 0.86 -4.42
N ILE A 27 -0.45 0.18 -5.57
CA ILE A 27 -1.45 0.24 -6.64
C ILE A 27 -1.88 -1.18 -6.95
N MET A 28 -3.18 -1.44 -6.82
CA MET A 28 -3.76 -2.77 -7.05
C MET A 28 -5.04 -2.67 -7.88
N GLY A 29 -5.18 -3.56 -8.85
CA GLY A 29 -6.41 -3.71 -9.63
C GLY A 29 -7.53 -4.34 -8.81
N LEU A 30 -8.78 -4.18 -9.27
CA LEU A 30 -9.94 -4.83 -8.65
C LEU A 30 -9.88 -6.37 -8.75
N ASP A 31 -9.08 -6.90 -9.67
CA ASP A 31 -8.74 -8.31 -9.81
C ASP A 31 -7.67 -8.79 -8.80
N ARG A 32 -7.31 -7.94 -7.82
CA ARG A 32 -6.29 -8.17 -6.78
C ARG A 32 -4.87 -8.30 -7.32
N GLN A 33 -4.62 -7.88 -8.57
CA GLN A 33 -3.27 -7.83 -9.10
C GLN A 33 -2.52 -6.60 -8.61
N LEU A 34 -1.33 -6.82 -8.05
CA LEU A 34 -0.44 -5.77 -7.59
C LEU A 34 0.36 -5.21 -8.77
N HIS A 35 0.18 -3.93 -9.08
CA HIS A 35 0.86 -3.27 -10.19
C HIS A 35 2.08 -2.47 -9.76
N TYR A 36 2.05 -1.93 -8.54
CA TYR A 36 3.14 -1.12 -8.00
C TYR A 36 3.06 -1.08 -6.47
N HIS A 37 4.21 -0.98 -5.82
CA HIS A 37 4.31 -0.63 -4.40
C HIS A 37 5.69 -0.07 -4.08
N GLN A 38 5.76 0.87 -3.14
CA GLN A 38 7.00 1.51 -2.72
C GLN A 38 6.88 2.12 -1.33
N VAL A 39 7.98 2.15 -0.57
CA VAL A 39 8.12 3.01 0.61
C VAL A 39 8.77 4.31 0.19
N VAL A 40 8.15 5.43 0.54
CA VAL A 40 8.62 6.78 0.20
C VAL A 40 8.83 7.62 1.46
N PRO A 41 9.76 8.58 1.47
CA PRO A 41 9.84 9.58 2.54
C PRO A 41 8.52 10.34 2.68
N SER A 42 8.08 10.63 3.91
CA SER A 42 6.81 11.35 4.14
C SER A 42 6.72 12.69 3.39
N PRO A 43 7.79 13.52 3.29
CA PRO A 43 7.73 14.78 2.52
C PRO A 43 7.46 14.58 1.02
N GLU A 44 7.77 13.41 0.46
CA GLU A 44 7.61 13.10 -0.96
C GLU A 44 6.26 12.43 -1.27
N ALA A 45 5.53 11.98 -0.25
CA ALA A 45 4.36 11.13 -0.39
C ALA A 45 3.27 11.72 -1.31
N ILE A 46 2.93 12.99 -1.15
CA ILE A 46 1.88 13.65 -1.94
C ILE A 46 2.31 13.77 -3.41
N ALA A 47 3.57 14.14 -3.66
CA ALA A 47 4.13 14.20 -5.01
C ALA A 47 4.12 12.81 -5.67
N THR A 48 4.53 11.76 -4.95
CA THR A 48 4.44 10.39 -5.44
C THR A 48 3.00 9.99 -5.77
N ILE A 49 2.03 10.30 -4.90
CA ILE A 49 0.62 9.98 -5.15
C ILE A 49 0.13 10.69 -6.43
N ASN A 50 0.47 11.96 -6.64
CA ASN A 50 0.12 12.67 -7.87
C ASN A 50 0.73 12.00 -9.11
N ILE A 51 2.01 11.60 -9.06
CA ILE A 51 2.66 10.88 -10.17
C ILE A 51 1.96 9.55 -10.46
N LEU A 52 1.64 8.78 -9.42
CA LEU A 52 0.94 7.49 -9.59
C LEU A 52 -0.45 7.68 -10.20
N ARG A 53 -1.18 8.73 -9.80
CA ARG A 53 -2.50 9.04 -10.36
C ARG A 53 -2.47 9.53 -11.81
N GLN A 54 -1.34 10.06 -12.28
CA GLN A 54 -1.16 10.36 -13.71
C GLN A 54 -0.87 9.08 -14.52
N ARG A 55 -0.22 8.09 -13.90
CA ARG A 55 0.17 6.83 -14.55
C ARG A 55 -0.93 5.78 -14.55
N PHE A 56 -1.77 5.78 -13.51
CA PHE A 56 -2.82 4.79 -13.30
C PHE A 56 -4.18 5.46 -13.10
N PRO A 57 -5.29 4.88 -13.60
CA PRO A 57 -6.64 5.39 -13.42
C PRO A 57 -7.14 5.09 -11.99
N VAL A 58 -6.57 5.78 -11.01
CA VAL A 58 -6.89 5.63 -9.59
C VAL A 58 -8.29 6.18 -9.33
N SER A 59 -9.22 5.29 -8.98
CA SER A 59 -10.61 5.64 -8.67
C SER A 59 -10.85 5.85 -7.17
N LEU A 60 -10.00 5.26 -6.34
CA LEU A 60 -10.14 5.24 -4.89
C LEU A 60 -8.76 5.24 -4.22
N LEU A 61 -8.63 6.01 -3.15
CA LEU A 61 -7.51 5.95 -2.22
C LEU A 61 -7.98 5.30 -0.91
N VAL A 62 -7.36 4.20 -0.53
CA VAL A 62 -7.54 3.53 0.77
C VAL A 62 -6.41 3.94 1.68
N MET A 63 -6.73 4.49 2.84
CA MET A 63 -5.75 4.96 3.82
C MET A 63 -5.93 4.28 5.17
N GLY A 64 -4.80 4.02 5.83
CA GLY A 64 -4.74 3.64 7.22
C GLY A 64 -5.40 4.59 8.21
N ASN A 65 -6.13 4.05 9.18
CA ASN A 65 -6.76 4.84 10.24
C ASN A 65 -5.88 5.00 11.50
N GLN A 66 -4.57 5.28 11.34
CA GLN A 66 -3.66 5.53 12.47
C GLN A 66 -3.86 6.92 13.10
N THR A 67 -3.11 7.19 14.17
CA THR A 67 -3.14 8.47 14.91
C THR A 67 -2.93 9.71 14.02
N THR A 68 -2.20 9.58 12.91
CA THR A 68 -1.91 10.68 11.96
C THR A 68 -2.92 10.79 10.81
N ALA A 69 -3.89 9.87 10.70
CA ALA A 69 -4.79 9.76 9.55
C ALA A 69 -5.60 11.05 9.28
N LYS A 70 -6.06 11.73 10.33
CA LYS A 70 -6.82 13.00 10.17
C LYS A 70 -5.99 14.09 9.48
N ARG A 71 -4.73 14.25 9.90
CA ARG A 71 -3.80 15.22 9.33
C ARG A 71 -3.52 14.87 7.87
N TRP A 72 -3.19 13.62 7.60
CA TRP A 72 -2.89 13.16 6.25
C TRP A 72 -4.08 13.28 5.30
N LYS A 73 -5.29 12.94 5.76
CA LYS A 73 -6.52 13.13 4.98
C LYS A 73 -6.71 14.59 4.60
N GLN A 74 -6.53 15.51 5.56
CA GLN A 74 -6.62 16.95 5.28
C GLN A 74 -5.58 17.40 4.27
N GLN A 75 -4.31 17.01 4.44
CA GLN A 75 -3.23 17.36 3.51
C GLN A 75 -3.51 16.84 2.09
N LEU A 76 -3.94 15.58 1.95
CA LEU A 76 -4.31 15.03 0.64
C LEU A 76 -5.48 15.77 0.00
N GLN A 77 -6.49 16.15 0.79
CA GLN A 77 -7.63 16.91 0.26
C GLN A 77 -7.25 18.33 -0.19
N GLN A 78 -6.18 18.90 0.37
CA GLN A 78 -5.73 20.26 0.06
C GLN A 78 -4.65 20.33 -1.04
N GLU A 79 -3.75 19.35 -1.07
CA GLU A 79 -2.52 19.40 -1.87
C GLU A 79 -2.55 18.49 -3.11
N LEU A 80 -3.53 17.58 -3.23
CA LEU A 80 -3.70 16.79 -4.46
C LEU A 80 -4.23 17.67 -5.60
N VAL A 81 -3.69 17.46 -6.80
CA VAL A 81 -4.06 18.23 -8.01
C VAL A 81 -5.54 18.05 -8.35
N GLU A 82 -6.04 16.82 -8.21
CA GLU A 82 -7.44 16.48 -8.42
C GLU A 82 -8.00 15.82 -7.15
N PRO A 83 -9.25 16.05 -6.77
CA PRO A 83 -9.85 15.35 -5.64
C PRO A 83 -9.90 13.84 -5.89
N VAL A 84 -9.74 13.06 -4.83
CA VAL A 84 -9.88 11.59 -4.86
C VAL A 84 -10.76 11.15 -3.70
N ASN A 85 -11.56 10.11 -3.92
CA ASN A 85 -12.30 9.51 -2.82
C ASN A 85 -11.32 8.83 -1.85
N ILE A 86 -11.42 9.13 -0.56
CA ILE A 86 -10.54 8.58 0.48
C ILE A 86 -11.38 7.76 1.46
N VAL A 87 -11.12 6.46 1.53
CA VAL A 87 -11.73 5.53 2.49
C VAL A 87 -10.70 5.17 3.55
N LEU A 88 -11.10 5.28 4.82
CA LEU A 88 -10.26 4.86 5.94
C LEU A 88 -10.52 3.39 6.27
N VAL A 89 -9.45 2.62 6.47
CA VAL A 89 -9.50 1.20 6.83
C VAL A 89 -8.78 0.99 8.17
N ASP A 90 -9.33 0.11 9.01
CA ASP A 90 -8.76 -0.23 10.31
C ASP A 90 -7.50 -1.10 10.12
N GLU A 91 -6.43 -0.73 10.82
CA GLU A 91 -5.07 -1.25 10.67
C GLU A 91 -4.58 -2.10 11.84
N ARG A 92 -5.46 -2.49 12.77
CA ARG A 92 -5.03 -3.34 13.89
C ARG A 92 -4.17 -4.53 13.40
N TYR A 93 -2.99 -4.64 14.00
CA TYR A 93 -1.97 -5.68 13.74
C TYR A 93 -1.32 -5.69 12.35
N SER A 94 -1.47 -4.63 11.55
CA SER A 94 -0.97 -4.57 10.17
C SER A 94 0.54 -4.76 10.04
N THR A 95 1.35 -4.26 10.98
CA THR A 95 2.81 -4.42 10.92
C THR A 95 3.26 -5.86 11.10
N LEU A 96 2.60 -6.65 11.94
CA LEU A 96 2.94 -8.07 12.11
C LEU A 96 2.55 -8.85 10.86
N GLU A 97 1.33 -8.63 10.36
CA GLU A 97 0.86 -9.24 9.12
C GLU A 97 1.75 -8.85 7.92
N ALA A 98 2.22 -7.61 7.85
CA ALA A 98 3.12 -7.15 6.80
C ALA A 98 4.47 -7.85 6.84
N ARG A 99 4.97 -8.25 8.02
CA ARG A 99 6.21 -9.04 8.13
C ARG A 99 6.03 -10.44 7.57
N ASP A 100 4.92 -11.09 7.90
CA ASP A 100 4.61 -12.42 7.38
C ASP A 100 4.40 -12.36 5.86
N ARG A 101 3.67 -11.35 5.40
CA ARG A 101 3.45 -11.07 3.97
C ARG A 101 4.76 -10.79 3.22
N TYR A 102 5.72 -10.09 3.83
CA TYR A 102 7.04 -9.88 3.25
C TYR A 102 7.72 -11.21 2.93
N TRP A 103 7.72 -12.19 3.84
CA TRP A 103 8.37 -13.48 3.62
C TRP A 103 7.63 -14.37 2.61
N GLN A 104 6.32 -14.15 2.41
CA GLN A 104 5.58 -14.80 1.32
C GLN A 104 5.98 -14.22 -0.05
N MET A 105 6.14 -12.90 -0.14
CA MET A 105 6.53 -12.21 -1.39
C MET A 105 8.02 -12.39 -1.72
N TYR A 106 8.87 -12.42 -0.69
CA TYR A 106 10.33 -12.53 -0.79
C TYR A 106 10.82 -13.67 0.10
N PRO A 107 10.71 -14.93 -0.36
CA PRO A 107 11.11 -16.08 0.43
C PRO A 107 12.56 -15.96 0.92
N PRO A 108 12.86 -16.33 2.18
CA PRO A 108 14.19 -16.16 2.76
C PRO A 108 15.23 -16.99 2.02
N GLN A 109 16.37 -16.37 1.72
CA GLN A 109 17.49 -16.99 1.01
C GLN A 109 18.72 -17.09 1.90
N GLY A 110 19.63 -18.01 1.57
CA GLY A 110 20.91 -18.18 2.28
C GLY A 110 20.75 -18.44 3.78
N LEU A 111 21.55 -17.75 4.60
CA LEU A 111 21.57 -17.90 6.07
C LEU A 111 20.23 -17.55 6.72
N THR A 112 19.45 -16.64 6.13
CA THR A 112 18.13 -16.25 6.64
C THR A 112 17.15 -17.42 6.67
N LYS A 113 17.35 -18.45 5.82
CA LYS A 113 16.54 -19.67 5.81
C LYS A 113 16.73 -20.51 7.09
N LEU A 114 17.90 -20.41 7.73
CA LEU A 114 18.21 -21.14 8.97
C LEU A 114 17.61 -20.47 10.21
N ILE A 115 17.23 -19.19 10.11
CA ILE A 115 16.60 -18.44 11.19
C ILE A 115 15.12 -18.89 11.29
N PRO A 116 14.60 -19.24 12.48
CA PRO A 116 13.19 -19.53 12.69
C PRO A 116 12.30 -18.35 12.28
N GLU A 117 11.13 -18.63 11.70
CA GLU A 117 10.26 -17.63 11.07
C GLU A 117 9.93 -16.43 11.98
N GLY A 118 9.53 -16.67 13.22
CA GLY A 118 9.22 -15.61 14.18
C GLY A 118 10.41 -14.71 14.57
N MET A 119 11.65 -15.15 14.30
CA MET A 119 12.86 -14.37 14.55
C MET A 119 13.35 -13.60 13.31
N ARG A 120 12.75 -13.85 12.13
CA ARG A 120 13.15 -13.19 10.89
C ARG A 120 12.66 -11.75 10.90
N GLN A 121 13.57 -10.82 10.60
CA GLN A 121 13.25 -9.40 10.42
C GLN A 121 13.46 -9.02 8.95
N PRO A 122 12.47 -8.38 8.30
CA PRO A 122 12.65 -7.86 6.96
C PRO A 122 13.84 -6.88 6.93
N PRO A 123 14.76 -6.99 5.96
CA PRO A 123 15.92 -6.10 5.83
C PRO A 123 15.57 -4.70 5.31
N ARG A 124 14.28 -4.42 5.05
CA ARG A 124 13.78 -3.14 4.55
C ARG A 124 12.51 -2.72 5.28
N PRO A 125 12.17 -1.41 5.26
CA PRO A 125 10.82 -0.93 5.56
C PRO A 125 9.74 -1.73 4.81
N ILE A 126 8.60 -1.96 5.47
CA ILE A 126 7.50 -2.79 4.95
C ILE A 126 6.16 -2.01 4.89
N ASP A 127 6.21 -0.69 5.02
CA ASP A 127 5.05 0.20 5.01
C ASP A 127 4.28 0.07 3.67
N ASP A 128 5.00 -0.19 2.57
CA ASP A 128 4.41 -0.53 1.26
C ASP A 128 3.57 -1.80 1.30
N ILE A 129 3.98 -2.80 2.08
CA ILE A 129 3.23 -4.03 2.27
C ILE A 129 2.01 -3.78 3.16
N VAL A 130 2.10 -2.90 4.14
CA VAL A 130 0.92 -2.43 4.88
C VAL A 130 -0.08 -1.79 3.92
N ALA A 131 0.39 -0.94 2.99
CA ALA A 131 -0.46 -0.34 1.97
C ALA A 131 -1.13 -1.39 1.04
N ILE A 132 -0.47 -2.51 0.75
CA ILE A 132 -1.07 -3.65 0.03
C ILE A 132 -2.20 -4.27 0.86
N LEU A 133 -1.92 -4.60 2.14
CA LEU A 133 -2.88 -5.23 3.05
C LEU A 133 -4.12 -4.36 3.27
N LEU A 134 -3.96 -3.04 3.30
CA LEU A 134 -5.07 -2.09 3.36
C LEU A 134 -6.05 -2.26 2.20
N ILE A 135 -5.52 -2.36 0.96
CA ILE A 135 -6.35 -2.56 -0.22
C ILE A 135 -7.03 -3.94 -0.17
N GLU A 136 -6.29 -4.99 0.19
CA GLU A 136 -6.85 -6.35 0.31
C GLU A 136 -7.99 -6.40 1.33
N ARG A 137 -7.82 -5.75 2.49
CA ARG A 137 -8.86 -5.63 3.53
C ARG A 137 -10.09 -4.88 3.02
N TYR A 138 -9.89 -3.79 2.29
CA TYR A 138 -10.99 -3.04 1.68
C TYR A 138 -11.76 -3.91 0.69
N LEU A 139 -11.06 -4.59 -0.23
CA LEU A 139 -11.68 -5.45 -1.24
C LEU A 139 -12.44 -6.62 -0.61
N SER A 140 -11.92 -7.22 0.46
CA SER A 140 -12.62 -8.30 1.16
C SER A 140 -13.95 -7.85 1.79
N ARG A 141 -14.04 -6.61 2.30
CA ARG A 141 -15.29 -6.04 2.84
C ARG A 141 -16.35 -5.75 1.79
N LEU A 142 -15.98 -5.67 0.50
CA LEU A 142 -16.94 -5.48 -0.61
C LEU A 142 -17.58 -6.79 -1.07
N THR A 143 -17.00 -7.93 -0.70
CA THR A 143 -17.46 -9.26 -1.09
C THR A 143 -18.23 -9.98 0.02
N GLU A 144 -18.33 -9.38 1.20
CA GLU A 144 -19.19 -9.79 2.32
C GLU A 144 -20.62 -9.26 2.14
#